data_AF-A0A933VM79-F1
#
_entry.id   AF-A0A933VM79-F1
#
_cell.length_a   1.000
_cell.length_b   1.000
_cell.length_c   1.000
_cell.angle_alpha   90.00
_cell.angle_beta   90.00
_cell.angle_gamma   90.00
#
_symmetry.space_group_name_H-M   'P 1'
#
loop_
_entity.id
_entity.type
_entity.pdbx_description
1 polymer ?
#
loop_
_entity_poly.entity_id
_entity_poly.type
_entity_poly.pdbx_seq_one_letter_code
_entity_poly.pdbx_strand_id
1 'polypeptide(L)'
;MIFRLFGRDPRQGTIEALYGAIVAQARQPAFYRDDGVPDTLEGRFDMVVLHLVLAIRRLNGEGAAGTALAQGLFDRFCRELDGA
;
A
#
# COMPACT_ATOMS: atom_id res chain seq x y z
N MET A 1 36.79 0.18 10.40
CA MET A 1 35.40 -0.34 10.52
C MET A 1 34.47 0.60 9.73
N ILE A 2 34.33 0.42 8.40
CA ILE A 2 33.75 1.47 7.51
C ILE A 2 32.82 0.96 6.38
N PHE A 3 32.37 -0.30 6.39
CA PHE A 3 31.66 -0.89 5.24
C PHE A 3 30.19 -1.31 5.51
N ARG A 4 29.38 -0.45 6.14
CA ARG A 4 27.93 -0.70 6.32
C ARG A 4 27.02 0.39 5.72
N LEU A 5 27.49 1.10 4.70
CA LEU A 5 26.75 2.22 4.09
C LEU A 5 25.78 1.83 2.95
N PHE A 6 25.64 0.54 2.61
CA PHE A 6 24.78 0.08 1.50
C PHE A 6 23.81 -1.04 1.89
N GLY A 7 23.41 -1.12 3.17
CA GLY A 7 22.34 -2.02 3.59
C GLY A 7 20.98 -1.49 3.14
N ARG A 8 20.29 -2.20 2.24
CA ARG A 8 18.90 -1.91 1.85
C ARG A 8 18.03 -1.98 3.12
N ASP A 9 17.28 -0.92 3.45
CA ASP A 9 16.41 -0.93 4.64
C ASP A 9 15.41 -2.09 4.49
N PRO A 10 15.45 -3.13 5.35
CA PRO A 10 14.56 -4.28 5.26
C PRO A 10 13.08 -3.87 5.28
N ARG A 11 12.76 -2.74 5.94
CA ARG A 11 11.40 -2.20 6.02
C ARG A 11 10.90 -1.73 4.66
N GLN A 12 11.78 -1.27 3.79
CA GLN A 12 11.38 -0.88 2.43
C GLN A 12 10.90 -2.09 1.63
N GLY A 13 11.56 -3.25 1.78
CA GLY A 13 11.09 -4.50 1.20
C GLY A 13 9.70 -4.90 1.72
N THR A 14 9.48 -4.76 3.03
CA THR A 14 8.17 -5.02 3.64
C THR A 14 7.09 -4.06 3.13
N ILE A 15 7.39 -2.77 2.99
CA ILE A 15 6.45 -1.76 2.49
C ILE A 15 6.03 -2.07 1.04
N GLU A 16 6.99 -2.39 0.15
CA GLU A 16 6.67 -2.75 -1.23
C GLU A 16 5.84 -4.05 -1.31
N ALA A 17 6.15 -5.04 -0.48
CA ALA A 17 5.38 -6.29 -0.44
C ALA A 17 3.94 -6.06 0.05
N LEU A 18 3.76 -5.28 1.12
CA LEU A 18 2.44 -4.91 1.64
C LEU A 18 1.65 -4.08 0.64
N TYR A 19 2.28 -3.09 0.00
CA TYR A 19 1.64 -2.26 -1.00
C TYR A 19 1.21 -3.08 -2.22
N GLY A 20 2.08 -3.97 -2.72
CA GLY A 20 1.75 -4.90 -3.80
C GLY A 20 0.58 -5.82 -3.46
N ALA A 21 0.50 -6.32 -2.22
CA ALA A 21 -0.62 -7.13 -1.76
C ALA A 21 -1.93 -6.32 -1.70
N ILE A 22 -1.89 -5.07 -1.24
CA ILE A 22 -3.04 -4.15 -1.23
C ILE A 22 -3.56 -3.92 -2.65
N VAL A 23 -2.67 -3.63 -3.60
CA VAL A 23 -3.05 -3.41 -5.01
C VAL A 23 -3.60 -4.68 -5.64
N ALA A 24 -2.99 -5.83 -5.39
CA ALA A 24 -3.47 -7.11 -5.88
C ALA A 24 -4.88 -7.44 -5.34
N GLN A 25 -5.11 -7.17 -4.05
CA GLN A 25 -6.42 -7.32 -3.43
C GLN A 25 -7.45 -6.37 -4.05
N ALA A 26 -7.12 -5.08 -4.17
CA ALA A 26 -8.02 -4.07 -4.75
C ALA A 26 -8.44 -4.42 -6.19
N ARG A 27 -7.58 -5.11 -6.95
CA ARG A 27 -7.80 -5.50 -8.35
C ARG A 27 -8.47 -6.87 -8.53
N GLN A 28 -9.00 -7.48 -7.47
CA GLN A 28 -9.73 -8.74 -7.63
C GLN A 28 -10.93 -8.56 -8.58
N PRO A 29 -11.11 -9.43 -9.60
CA PRO A 29 -12.16 -9.25 -10.61
C PRO A 29 -13.60 -9.20 -10.06
N ALA A 30 -13.85 -9.85 -8.92
CA ALA A 30 -15.18 -9.90 -8.30
C ALA A 30 -15.73 -8.50 -7.99
N PHE A 31 -14.88 -7.57 -7.57
CA PHE A 31 -15.30 -6.20 -7.27
C PHE A 31 -15.92 -5.48 -8.48
N TYR A 32 -15.38 -5.75 -9.67
CA TYR A 32 -15.79 -5.07 -10.90
C TYR A 32 -16.88 -5.83 -11.66
N ARG A 33 -16.95 -7.15 -11.49
CA ARG A 33 -17.93 -8.01 -12.19
C ARG A 33 -19.19 -8.24 -11.39
N ASP A 34 -19.03 -8.49 -10.09
CA ASP A 34 -20.08 -9.01 -9.22
C ASP A 34 -20.56 -7.93 -8.25
N ASP A 35 -19.67 -7.09 -7.73
CA ASP A 35 -20.00 -6.04 -6.73
C ASP A 35 -20.28 -4.66 -7.35
N GLY A 36 -20.21 -4.54 -8.68
CA GLY A 36 -20.67 -3.35 -9.42
C GLY A 36 -19.73 -2.14 -9.41
N VAL A 37 -18.46 -2.29 -9.04
CA VAL A 37 -17.47 -1.22 -9.16
C VAL A 37 -17.19 -0.96 -10.65
N PRO A 38 -17.31 0.30 -11.14
CA PRO A 38 -16.97 0.61 -12.53
C PRO A 38 -15.51 0.25 -12.85
N ASP A 39 -15.28 -0.53 -13.91
CA ASP A 39 -13.92 -0.87 -14.38
C ASP A 39 -13.29 0.29 -15.16
N THR A 40 -13.11 1.42 -14.48
CA THR A 40 -12.48 2.65 -14.99
C THR A 40 -11.20 2.94 -14.20
N LEU A 41 -10.40 3.90 -14.68
CA LEU A 41 -9.23 4.36 -13.93
C LEU A 41 -9.61 4.86 -12.53
N GLU A 42 -10.68 5.66 -12.45
CA GLU A 42 -11.22 6.20 -11.20
C GLU A 42 -11.72 5.08 -10.28
N GLY A 43 -12.51 4.14 -10.79
CA GLY A 43 -13.00 3.01 -9.97
C GLY A 43 -11.87 2.11 -9.46
N ARG A 44 -10.83 1.87 -10.25
CA ARG A 44 -9.63 1.15 -9.79
C ARG A 44 -8.85 1.92 -8.74
N PHE A 45 -8.73 3.24 -8.90
CA PHE A 45 -8.09 4.11 -7.93
C PHE A 45 -8.84 4.08 -6.59
N ASP A 46 -10.15 4.25 -6.61
CA ASP A 46 -11.00 4.20 -5.41
C ASP A 46 -10.86 2.88 -4.66
N MET A 47 -10.80 1.76 -5.38
CA MET A 47 -10.59 0.44 -4.76
C MET A 47 -9.23 0.30 -4.09
N VAL A 48 -8.17 0.86 -4.69
CA VAL A 48 -6.83 0.88 -4.06
C VAL A 48 -6.85 1.75 -2.80
N VAL A 49 -7.45 2.94 -2.87
CA VAL A 49 -7.56 3.87 -1.73
C VAL A 49 -8.34 3.22 -0.58
N LEU A 50 -9.47 2.59 -0.87
CA LEU A 50 -10.28 1.88 0.14
C LEU A 50 -9.45 0.83 0.89
N HIS A 51 -8.76 -0.04 0.17
CA HIS A 51 -7.94 -1.10 0.77
C HIS A 51 -6.73 -0.53 1.53
N LEU A 52 -6.08 0.51 1.00
CA LEU A 52 -4.97 1.19 1.65
C LEU A 52 -5.39 1.80 2.99
N VAL A 53 -6.53 2.50 3.03
CA VAL A 53 -7.07 3.10 4.26
C VAL A 53 -7.39 2.03 5.30
N LEU A 54 -8.00 0.91 4.90
CA LEU A 54 -8.28 -0.20 5.82
C LEU A 54 -6.99 -0.80 6.40
N ALA A 55 -5.95 -0.98 5.57
CA ALA A 55 -4.64 -1.48 6.01
C ALA A 55 -3.95 -0.50 6.98
N ILE A 56 -3.92 0.80 6.66
CA ILE A 56 -3.35 1.85 7.53
C ILE A 56 -4.07 1.88 8.88
N ARG A 57 -5.41 1.85 8.89
CA ARG A 57 -6.20 1.84 10.12
C ARG A 57 -5.88 0.63 11.00
N ARG A 58 -5.73 -0.56 10.38
CA ARG A 58 -5.35 -1.79 11.07
C ARG A 58 -3.93 -1.72 11.66
N LEU A 59 -2.97 -1.19 10.89
CA LEU A 59 -1.57 -1.07 11.31
C LEU A 59 -1.38 -0.04 12.43
N ASN A 60 -2.13 1.06 12.42
CA ASN A 60 -2.09 2.05 13.49
C ASN A 60 -2.51 1.50 14.86
N GLY A 61 -3.22 0.36 14.89
CA GLY A 61 -3.54 -0.37 16.14
C GLY A 61 -2.40 -1.22 16.70
N GLU A 62 -1.30 -1.41 15.98
CA GLU A 62 -0.18 -2.31 16.34
C GLU A 62 1.01 -1.59 17.01
N GLY A 63 0.74 -0.43 17.63
CA GLY A 63 1.76 0.38 18.29
C GLY A 63 2.77 1.01 17.33
N ALA A 64 3.91 1.47 17.86
CA ALA A 64 4.86 2.31 17.12
C ALA A 64 5.41 1.67 15.83
N ALA A 65 5.66 0.36 15.84
CA ALA A 65 6.12 -0.36 14.65
C ALA A 65 5.04 -0.39 13.55
N GLY A 66 3.78 -0.60 13.95
CA GLY A 66 2.63 -0.55 13.05
C GLY A 66 2.40 0.85 12.45
N THR A 67 2.44 1.90 13.28
CA THR A 67 2.35 3.29 12.81
C THR A 67 3.46 3.63 11.81
N ALA A 68 4.69 3.16 12.03
CA ALA A 68 5.79 3.38 11.10
C ALA A 68 5.56 2.69 9.75
N LEU A 69 5.01 1.47 9.74
CA LEU A 69 4.63 0.78 8.50
C LEU A 69 3.47 1.48 7.79
N ALA A 70 2.48 1.96 8.55
CA ALA A 70 1.33 2.70 8.01
C ALA A 70 1.79 3.98 7.30
N GLN A 71 2.70 4.73 7.92
CA GLN A 71 3.31 5.91 7.29
C GLN A 71 4.08 5.53 6.01
N GLY A 72 4.89 4.47 6.07
CA GLY A 72 5.64 4.01 4.90
C GLY A 72 4.75 3.60 3.71
N LEU A 73 3.59 2.99 3.99
CA LEU A 73 2.58 2.69 2.97
C LEU A 73 1.97 3.97 2.37
N PHE A 74 1.63 4.95 3.20
CA PHE A 74 1.12 6.23 2.75
C PHE A 74 2.15 6.97 1.87
N ASP A 75 3.41 7.03 2.30
CA ASP A 75 4.49 7.66 1.54
C ASP A 75 4.75 6.93 0.21
N ARG A 76 4.64 5.60 0.19
CA ARG A 76 4.73 4.81 -1.05
C ARG A 76 3.57 5.07 -2.00
N PHE A 77 2.36 5.24 -1.48
CA PHE A 77 1.19 5.62 -2.27
C PHE A 77 1.35 7.02 -2.88
N CYS A 78 1.74 8.03 -2.09
CA CYS A 78 1.96 9.39 -2.62
C CYS A 78 3.01 9.41 -3.73
N ARG A 79 4.13 8.68 -3.57
CA ARG A 79 5.15 8.56 -4.63
C ARG A 79 4.63 7.94 -5.93
N GLU A 80 3.62 7.08 -5.87
CA GLU A 80 2.99 6.54 -7.07
C GLU A 80 2.19 7.62 -7.82
N LEU A 81 1.47 8.46 -7.07
CA LEU A 81 0.68 9.55 -7.63
C LEU A 81 1.56 10.67 -8.17
N ASP A 82 2.66 10.99 -7.49
CA ASP A 82 3.60 12.02 -7.94
C ASP A 82 4.35 11.62 -9.22
N GLY A 83 4.47 10.31 -9.49
CA GLY A 83 5.12 9.78 -10.68
C GLY A 83 4.19 9.44 -11.84
N ALA A 84 2.88 9.64 -11.68
CA ALA A 84 1.84 9.34 -12.67
C ALA A 84 1.54 10.50 -13.63
#